data_AF-A0A8S4Q6N7-F1
#
_entry.id   AF-A0A8S4Q6N7-F1
#
_cell.length_a   1.000
_cell.length_b   1.000
_cell.length_c   1.000
_cell.angle_alpha   90.00
_cell.angle_beta   90.00
_cell.angle_gamma   90.00
#
_symmetry.space_group_name_H-M   'P 1'
#
loop_
_entity.id
_entity.type
_entity.pdbx_description
1 polymer ?
#
loop_
_entity_poly.entity_id
_entity_poly.type
_entity_poly.pdbx_seq_one_letter_code
_entity_poly.pdbx_strand_id
1 'polypeptide(L)'
;MKKFLAQEAVLQTENRPLKSQLYAHNFTSVSDPFCKCGLPQTPSHFILKCPLLVNERETLFAGLRTSDLHLLVQNLNTVDKIQFLLYGDEDLDNSLNEKLIELMSHFVKV
;
A
#
# COMPACT_ATOMS: atom_id res chain seq x y z
N MET A 1 3.63 -17.18 13.21
CA MET A 1 3.51 -17.05 11.75
C MET A 1 2.09 -16.58 11.48
N LYS A 2 1.89 -15.25 11.42
CA LYS A 2 0.55 -14.66 11.25
C LYS A 2 0.03 -15.06 9.85
N LYS A 3 -1.12 -15.72 9.81
CA LYS A 3 -1.71 -16.26 8.59
C LYS A 3 -2.73 -15.23 8.10
N PHE A 4 -2.31 -14.36 7.18
CA PHE A 4 -3.17 -13.39 6.51
C PHE A 4 -4.23 -14.12 5.66
N LEU A 5 -5.39 -14.41 6.24
CA LEU A 5 -6.54 -14.98 5.55
C LEU A 5 -7.65 -13.92 5.50
N ALA A 6 -7.87 -13.33 4.32
CA ALA A 6 -9.13 -12.75 3.83
C ALA A 6 -8.98 -11.56 2.84
N GLN A 7 -7.84 -11.39 2.15
CA GLN A 7 -7.70 -10.34 1.12
C GLN A 7 -7.15 -10.80 -0.24
N GLU A 8 -7.13 -12.11 -0.50
CA GLU A 8 -6.85 -12.60 -1.86
C GLU A 8 -7.89 -12.12 -2.89
N ALA A 9 -9.05 -11.59 -2.46
CA ALA A 9 -10.15 -11.20 -3.35
C ALA A 9 -10.34 -9.68 -3.58
N VAL A 10 -9.87 -8.79 -2.69
CA VAL A 10 -10.15 -7.34 -2.82
C VAL A 10 -9.13 -6.62 -3.72
N LEU A 11 -7.94 -7.21 -3.91
CA LEU A 11 -6.87 -6.62 -4.75
C LEU A 11 -6.95 -7.03 -6.24
N GLN A 12 -7.91 -7.87 -6.65
CA GLN A 12 -7.90 -8.46 -8.00
C GLN A 12 -8.49 -7.60 -9.12
N THR A 13 -9.31 -6.59 -8.84
CA THR A 13 -10.12 -5.95 -9.90
C THR A 13 -9.60 -4.61 -10.42
N GLU A 14 -8.64 -3.95 -9.75
CA GLU A 14 -7.96 -2.75 -10.28
C GLU A 14 -6.42 -2.83 -10.13
N ASN A 15 -5.91 -4.06 -10.26
CA ASN A 15 -4.51 -4.49 -10.21
C ASN A 15 -3.55 -3.67 -11.12
N ARG A 16 -2.78 -2.73 -10.54
CA ARG A 16 -1.40 -2.53 -10.99
C ARG A 16 -0.47 -3.17 -9.96
N PRO A 17 -0.06 -4.44 -10.16
CA PRO A 17 1.05 -4.96 -9.38
C PRO A 17 2.25 -4.02 -9.60
N LEU A 18 2.95 -3.67 -8.53
CA LEU A 18 4.02 -2.67 -8.59
C LEU A 18 5.06 -3.13 -9.62
N LYS A 19 5.51 -2.24 -10.50
CA LYS A 19 6.33 -2.62 -11.67
C LYS A 19 7.55 -3.45 -11.30
N SER A 20 8.18 -3.19 -10.15
CA SER A 20 9.33 -3.98 -9.69
C SER A 20 9.01 -5.46 -9.47
N GLN A 21 7.82 -5.79 -8.97
CA GLN A 21 7.38 -7.17 -8.75
C GLN A 21 7.06 -7.86 -10.08
N LEU A 22 6.39 -7.16 -11.00
CA LEU A 22 6.11 -7.68 -12.35
C LEU A 22 7.38 -7.91 -13.17
N TYR A 23 8.30 -6.96 -13.08
CA TYR A 23 9.60 -7.04 -13.74
C TYR A 23 10.43 -8.20 -13.19
N ALA A 24 10.48 -8.40 -11.86
CA ALA A 24 11.19 -9.52 -11.24
C ALA A 24 10.64 -10.90 -11.66
N HIS A 25 9.35 -10.98 -11.99
CA HIS A 25 8.71 -12.18 -12.51
C HIS A 25 8.73 -12.28 -14.04
N ASN A 26 9.49 -11.43 -14.75
CA ASN A 26 9.64 -11.40 -16.21
C ASN A 26 8.31 -11.24 -16.96
N PHE A 27 7.34 -10.51 -16.39
CA PHE A 27 6.11 -10.18 -17.12
C PHE A 27 6.44 -9.24 -18.29
N THR A 28 6.13 -9.67 -19.51
CA THR A 28 6.43 -8.94 -20.76
C THR A 28 5.73 -7.59 -20.88
N SER A 29 4.68 -7.36 -20.08
CA SER A 29 3.96 -6.08 -19.99
C SER A 29 4.71 -5.00 -19.20
N VAL A 30 5.80 -5.34 -18.49
CA VAL A 30 6.62 -4.41 -17.73
C VAL A 30 8.06 -4.48 -18.20
N SER A 31 8.44 -3.52 -19.03
CA SER A 31 9.80 -3.39 -19.56
C SER A 31 10.77 -2.69 -18.62
N ASP A 32 10.27 -2.05 -17.56
CA ASP A 32 11.05 -1.18 -16.67
C ASP A 32 10.56 -1.29 -15.20
N PRO A 33 11.42 -1.69 -14.24
CA PRO A 33 11.08 -1.76 -12.82
C PRO A 33 11.09 -0.39 -12.12
N PHE A 34 11.54 0.67 -12.79
CA PHE A 34 11.73 1.98 -12.20
C PHE A 34 10.43 2.80 -12.18
N CYS A 35 10.31 3.60 -11.13
CA CYS A 35 9.34 4.67 -11.02
C CYS A 35 9.77 5.84 -11.90
N LYS A 36 8.82 6.70 -12.30
CA LYS A 36 9.12 7.93 -13.05
C LYS A 36 10.07 8.89 -12.31
N CYS A 37 10.22 8.75 -10.99
CA CYS A 37 11.20 9.50 -10.21
C CYS A 37 12.65 8.99 -10.34
N GLY A 38 12.86 7.89 -11.07
CA GLY A 38 14.19 7.29 -11.31
C GLY A 38 14.61 6.21 -10.29
N LEU A 39 13.80 5.93 -9.26
CA LEU A 39 14.08 4.88 -8.27
C LEU A 39 13.29 3.59 -8.54
N PRO A 40 13.76 2.41 -8.09
CA PRO A 40 13.01 1.17 -8.21
C PRO A 40 11.61 1.28 -7.59
N GLN A 41 10.57 0.90 -8.35
CA GLN A 41 9.18 1.01 -7.90
C GLN A 41 8.79 -0.15 -6.97
N THR A 42 9.32 -0.13 -5.75
CA THR A 42 8.97 -1.07 -4.66
C THR A 42 7.75 -0.58 -3.87
N PRO A 43 7.07 -1.43 -3.07
CA PRO A 43 5.99 -0.98 -2.19
C PRO A 43 6.45 0.11 -1.21
N SER A 44 7.63 -0.05 -0.62
CA SER A 44 8.24 0.96 0.26
C SER A 44 8.45 2.28 -0.46
N HIS A 45 8.94 2.22 -1.70
CA HIS A 45 9.12 3.42 -2.50
C HIS A 45 7.77 4.08 -2.81
N PHE A 46 6.83 3.34 -3.39
CA PHE A 46 5.55 3.85 -3.84
C PHE A 46 4.73 4.46 -2.69
N ILE A 47 4.58 3.73 -1.58
CA ILE A 47 3.69 4.12 -0.47
C ILE A 47 4.35 5.16 0.44
N LEU A 48 5.66 5.05 0.70
CA LEU A 48 6.29 5.84 1.78
C LEU A 48 7.32 6.87 1.31
N LYS A 49 7.93 6.73 0.13
CA LYS A 49 9.15 7.49 -0.23
C LYS A 49 9.08 8.24 -1.56
N CYS A 50 8.12 7.94 -2.43
CA CYS A 50 8.09 8.52 -3.76
C CYS A 50 7.89 10.04 -3.68
N PRO A 51 8.82 10.85 -4.22
CA PRO A 51 8.70 12.30 -4.18
C PRO A 51 7.58 12.81 -5.09
N LEU A 52 7.19 12.04 -6.09
CA LEU A 52 6.08 12.38 -6.98
C LEU A 52 4.69 12.16 -6.36
N LEU A 53 4.64 11.49 -5.20
CA LEU A 53 3.39 11.13 -4.51
C LEU A 53 3.30 11.78 -3.12
N VAL A 54 3.94 12.94 -2.92
CA VAL A 54 3.98 13.61 -1.61
C VAL A 54 2.58 14.02 -1.18
N ASN A 55 1.80 14.66 -2.06
CA ASN A 55 0.48 15.20 -1.73
C ASN A 55 -0.54 14.07 -1.45
N GLU A 56 -0.48 13.02 -2.25
CA GLU A 56 -1.31 11.82 -2.13
C GLU A 56 -1.00 11.09 -0.82
N ARG A 57 0.28 10.97 -0.49
CA ARG A 57 0.73 10.35 0.75
C ARG A 57 0.31 11.18 1.96
N GLU A 58 0.45 12.51 1.89
CA GLU A 58 -0.05 13.40 2.93
C GLU A 58 -1.56 13.25 3.15
N THR A 59 -2.32 13.13 2.07
CA THR A 59 -3.77 12.87 2.10
C THR A 59 -4.09 11.53 2.75
N LEU A 60 -3.38 10.45 2.36
CA LEU A 60 -3.51 9.13 2.97
C LEU A 60 -3.26 9.19 4.48
N PHE A 61 -2.12 9.77 4.91
CA PHE A 61 -1.79 9.87 6.33
C PHE A 61 -2.68 10.85 7.09
N ALA A 62 -3.26 11.86 6.44
CA ALA A 62 -4.31 12.70 7.04
C ALA A 62 -5.58 11.89 7.30
N GLY A 63 -6.04 11.07 6.35
CA GLY A 63 -7.18 10.18 6.54
C GLY A 63 -6.95 9.13 7.64
N LEU A 64 -5.72 8.60 7.74
CA LEU A 64 -5.33 7.72 8.84
C LEU A 64 -5.35 8.45 10.18
N ARG A 65 -4.97 9.73 10.26
CA ARG A 65 -5.02 10.57 11.48
C ARG A 65 -6.42 10.83 11.99
N THR A 66 -7.38 10.96 11.07
CA THR A 66 -8.79 11.16 11.43
C THR A 66 -9.51 9.85 11.78
N SER A 67 -8.81 8.72 11.74
CA SER A 67 -9.30 7.42 12.20
C SER A 67 -8.43 6.91 13.34
N ASP A 68 -8.92 5.92 14.09
CA ASP A 68 -8.15 5.28 15.17
C ASP A 68 -6.93 4.46 14.65
N LEU A 69 -6.70 4.46 13.33
CA LEU A 69 -5.60 3.75 12.67
C LEU A 69 -4.23 4.42 12.86
N HIS A 70 -4.20 5.72 13.19
CA HIS A 70 -2.94 6.47 13.23
C HIS A 70 -1.94 5.92 14.24
N LEU A 71 -2.41 5.59 15.44
CA LEU A 71 -1.57 5.08 16.53
C LEU A 71 -0.99 3.71 16.19
N LEU A 72 -1.77 2.87 15.50
CA LEU A 72 -1.31 1.58 15.00
C LEU A 72 -0.17 1.80 14.00
N VAL A 73 -0.41 2.61 12.97
CA VAL A 73 0.53 2.86 11.88
C VAL A 73 1.83 3.53 12.34
N GLN A 74 1.79 4.40 13.37
CA GLN A 74 2.99 5.06 13.89
C GLN A 74 3.96 4.10 14.56
N ASN A 75 3.46 3.12 15.30
CA ASN A 75 4.27 2.19 16.09
C ASN A 75 4.88 1.05 15.25
N LEU A 76 4.41 0.85 14.02
CA LEU A 76 4.93 -0.18 13.12
C LEU A 76 6.28 0.23 12.50
N ASN A 77 7.18 -0.75 12.40
CA ASN A 77 8.39 -0.60 11.58
C ASN A 77 8.02 -0.45 10.08
N THR A 78 8.99 -0.15 9.23
CA THR A 78 8.73 0.12 7.80
C THR A 78 8.06 -1.05 7.09
N VAL A 79 8.47 -2.29 7.38
CA VAL A 79 7.93 -3.49 6.70
C VAL A 79 6.51 -3.75 7.15
N ASP A 80 6.27 -3.78 8.46
CA ASP A 80 4.95 -4.04 9.02
C ASP A 80 3.97 -2.93 8.63
N LYS A 81 4.43 -1.68 8.54
CA LYS A 81 3.62 -0.56 8.08
C LYS A 81 3.16 -0.75 6.64
N ILE A 82 4.03 -1.20 5.76
CA ILE A 82 3.68 -1.49 4.37
C ILE A 82 2.69 -2.64 4.31
N GLN A 83 2.93 -3.71 5.07
CA GLN A 83 2.02 -4.85 5.12
C GLN A 83 0.65 -4.46 5.65
N PHE A 84 0.59 -3.73 6.76
CA PHE A 84 -0.64 -3.19 7.31
C PHE A 84 -1.39 -2.34 6.28
N LEU A 85 -0.72 -1.36 5.66
CA LEU A 85 -1.36 -0.51 4.65
C LEU A 85 -1.86 -1.30 3.44
N LEU A 86 -1.18 -2.37 3.03
CA LEU A 86 -1.61 -3.17 1.88
C LEU A 86 -2.69 -4.20 2.21
N TYR A 87 -2.67 -4.74 3.44
CA TYR A 87 -3.38 -5.97 3.78
C TYR A 87 -4.31 -5.86 5.00
N GLY A 88 -4.27 -4.74 5.71
CA GLY A 88 -4.94 -4.58 7.00
C GLY A 88 -4.33 -5.42 8.12
N ASP A 89 -5.12 -5.66 9.16
CA ASP A 89 -4.76 -6.48 10.30
C ASP A 89 -5.97 -7.35 10.72
N GLU A 90 -5.74 -8.63 10.99
CA GLU A 90 -6.78 -9.59 11.40
C GLU A 90 -7.34 -9.28 12.79
N ASP A 91 -6.53 -8.62 13.63
CA ASP A 91 -6.89 -8.23 14.99
C ASP A 91 -7.67 -6.90 15.02
N LEU A 92 -7.84 -6.24 13.86
CA LEU A 92 -8.51 -4.95 13.71
C LEU A 92 -10.00 -5.13 13.37
N ASP A 93 -10.85 -4.30 13.98
CA ASP A 93 -12.28 -4.27 13.67
C ASP A 93 -12.53 -4.13 12.16
N ASN A 94 -13.52 -4.87 11.65
CA ASN A 94 -13.83 -4.88 10.21
C ASN A 94 -14.08 -3.48 9.64
N SER A 95 -14.75 -2.59 10.39
CA SER A 95 -15.00 -1.21 9.97
C SER A 95 -13.72 -0.40 9.78
N LEU A 96 -12.70 -0.66 10.61
CA LEU A 96 -11.39 -0.03 10.54
C LEU A 96 -10.57 -0.60 9.37
N ASN A 97 -10.65 -1.91 9.12
CA ASN A 97 -10.09 -2.53 7.92
C ASN A 97 -10.73 -1.99 6.62
N GLU A 98 -12.06 -1.86 6.58
CA GLU A 98 -12.79 -1.27 5.45
C GLU A 98 -12.35 0.18 5.20
N LYS A 99 -12.21 0.98 6.27
CA LYS A 99 -11.72 2.36 6.16
C LYS A 99 -10.30 2.42 5.60
N LEU A 100 -9.43 1.50 6.03
CA LEU A 100 -8.07 1.41 5.51
C LEU A 100 -8.05 1.07 4.02
N ILE A 101 -8.87 0.11 3.59
CA ILE A 101 -9.03 -0.27 2.18
C ILE A 101 -9.52 0.92 1.35
N GLU A 102 -10.50 1.68 1.86
CA GLU A 102 -11.02 2.89 1.20
C GLU A 102 -9.91 3.92 0.99
N LEU A 103 -9.18 4.27 2.06
CA LEU A 103 -8.07 5.24 2.00
C LEU A 103 -6.98 4.81 1.01
N MET A 104 -6.62 3.54 1.02
CA MET A 104 -5.59 3.00 0.13
C MET A 104 -6.08 2.91 -1.32
N SER A 105 -7.36 2.58 -1.53
CA SER A 105 -7.99 2.61 -2.86
C SER A 105 -7.95 4.00 -3.48
N HIS A 106 -8.12 5.06 -2.68
CA HIS A 106 -7.95 6.43 -3.15
C HIS A 106 -6.50 6.76 -3.49
N PHE A 107 -5.54 6.29 -2.69
CA PHE A 107 -4.11 6.52 -2.94
C PHE A 107 -3.61 5.83 -4.22
N VAL A 108 -4.04 4.59 -4.48
CA VAL A 108 -3.56 3.82 -5.65
C VAL A 108 -4.20 4.23 -6.98
N LYS A 109 -5.29 5.00 -6.95
CA LYS A 109 -5.97 5.51 -8.16
C LYS A 109 -5.26 6.70 -8.83
N VAL A 110 -4.17 7.19 -8.24
CA VAL A 110 -3.35 8.29 -8.76
C VAL A 110 -2.32 7.77 -9.78
#